data_AF-A0A8T4XN35-F1
#
_entry.id   AF-A0A8T4XN35-F1
#
_cell.length_a   1.000
_cell.length_b   1.000
_cell.length_c   1.000
_cell.angle_alpha   90.00
_cell.angle_beta   90.00
_cell.angle_gamma   90.00
#
_symmetry.space_group_name_H-M   'P 1'
#
loop_
_entity.id
_entity.type
_entity.pdbx_description
1 polymer ?
#
loop_
_entity_poly.entity_id
_entity_poly.type
_entity_poly.pdbx_seq_one_letter_code
_entity_poly.pdbx_strand_id
1 'polypeptide(L)'
;MRRPAQTAPIKVFEVEMSRRIDHALSSLAHAYDIWRPEALYLIVLDERDRSRAIKLADPYVKGAFYRISRRLRIHTYAEIISLHEDMVKHKDLLRDLSLR
;
A
#
# COMPACT_ATOMS: atom_id res chain seq x y z
N MET A 1 -10.27 -14.19 30.40
CA MET A 1 -10.84 -13.98 29.05
C MET A 1 -9.72 -13.94 28.03
N ARG A 2 -9.59 -14.93 27.13
CA ARG A 2 -8.71 -14.82 25.96
C ARG A 2 -9.40 -13.87 24.98
N ARG A 3 -8.73 -12.78 24.57
CA ARG A 3 -9.19 -11.99 23.42
C ARG A 3 -9.40 -12.96 22.24
N PRO A 4 -10.48 -12.84 21.45
CA PRO A 4 -10.57 -13.60 20.21
C PRO A 4 -9.27 -13.37 19.44
N ALA A 5 -8.71 -14.43 18.85
CA ALA A 5 -7.50 -14.30 18.04
C ALA A 5 -7.80 -13.27 16.96
N GLN A 6 -7.28 -12.06 17.13
CA GLN A 6 -7.51 -10.98 16.19
C GLN A 6 -6.86 -11.41 14.89
N THR A 7 -7.68 -11.76 13.90
CA THR A 7 -7.19 -12.21 12.60
C THR A 7 -6.37 -11.07 12.00
N ALA A 8 -5.06 -11.26 11.88
CA ALA A 8 -4.18 -10.25 11.32
C ALA A 8 -4.58 -10.00 9.85
N PRO A 9 -4.62 -8.74 9.39
CA PRO A 9 -4.92 -8.43 7.99
C PRO A 9 -3.83 -8.98 7.07
N ILE A 10 -4.24 -9.53 5.92
CA ILE A 10 -3.31 -10.01 4.88
C ILE A 10 -2.62 -8.82 4.18
N LYS A 11 -3.36 -7.73 3.98
CA LYS A 11 -2.89 -6.51 3.32
C LYS A 11 -3.29 -5.28 4.13
N VAL A 12 -2.41 -4.29 4.21
CA VAL A 12 -2.69 -2.99 4.86
C VAL A 12 -2.45 -1.86 3.88
N PHE A 13 -3.34 -0.87 3.91
CA PHE A 13 -3.33 0.28 3.00
C PHE A 13 -3.27 1.56 3.82
N GLU A 14 -2.45 2.51 3.37
CA GLU A 14 -2.45 3.90 3.84
C GLU A 14 -2.66 4.81 2.63
N VAL A 15 -3.62 5.72 2.70
CA VAL A 15 -3.93 6.69 1.64
C VAL A 15 -3.53 8.08 2.16
N GLU A 16 -2.49 8.67 1.58
CA GLU A 16 -1.93 9.93 2.05
C GLU A 16 -2.15 11.05 1.01
N MET A 17 -3.10 11.93 1.33
CA MET A 17 -3.48 13.07 0.47
C MET A 17 -2.93 14.41 0.97
N SER A 18 -2.38 14.45 2.19
CA SER A 18 -1.88 15.67 2.86
C SER A 18 -0.37 15.84 2.70
N ARG A 19 0.28 15.06 1.81
CA ARG A 19 1.72 15.07 1.51
C ARG A 19 2.62 14.76 2.72
N ARG A 20 2.11 14.12 3.77
CA ARG A 20 2.87 13.74 4.98
C ARG A 20 3.45 12.33 4.87
N ILE A 21 4.34 12.14 3.90
CA ILE A 21 4.86 10.82 3.52
C ILE A 21 5.57 10.09 4.66
N ASP A 22 6.36 10.80 5.46
CA ASP A 22 7.07 10.21 6.61
C ASP A 22 6.10 9.66 7.68
N HIS A 23 4.98 10.36 7.89
CA HIS A 23 3.93 9.92 8.81
C HIS A 23 3.23 8.67 8.28
N ALA A 24 2.83 8.68 7.00
CA ALA A 24 2.20 7.55 6.34
C ALA A 24 3.09 6.28 6.37
N LEU A 25 4.40 6.43 6.10
CA LEU A 25 5.36 5.34 6.22
C LEU A 25 5.52 4.84 7.67
N SER A 26 5.43 5.74 8.65
CA SER A 26 5.45 5.38 10.07
C SER A 26 4.21 4.59 10.47
N SER A 27 3.02 4.97 9.99
CA SER A 27 1.77 4.20 10.17
C SER A 27 1.91 2.78 9.63
N LEU A 28 2.46 2.63 8.41
CA LEU A 28 2.66 1.33 7.78
C LEU A 28 3.73 0.49 8.49
N ALA A 29 4.80 1.10 8.98
CA ALA A 29 5.81 0.42 9.80
C ALA A 29 5.19 -0.10 11.11
N HIS A 30 4.37 0.71 11.77
CA HIS A 30 3.66 0.33 12.98
C HIS A 30 2.70 -0.85 12.71
N ALA A 31 1.90 -0.78 11.64
CA ALA A 31 1.02 -1.88 11.23
C ALA A 31 1.82 -3.18 10.94
N TYR A 32 3.01 -3.06 10.33
CA TYR A 32 3.89 -4.19 10.09
C TYR A 32 4.40 -4.82 11.39
N ASP A 33 4.77 -4.01 12.38
CA ASP A 33 5.26 -4.51 13.66
C ASP A 33 4.16 -5.23 14.48
N ILE A 34 2.90 -4.82 14.33
CA ILE A 34 1.76 -5.47 15.01
C ILE A 34 1.33 -6.75 14.30
N TRP A 35 1.14 -6.69 12.97
CA TRP A 35 0.43 -7.75 12.24
C TRP A 35 1.28 -8.55 11.26
N ARG A 36 2.45 -8.03 10.86
CA ARG A 36 3.32 -8.62 9.83
C ARG A 36 2.54 -9.05 8.56
N PRO A 37 1.74 -8.17 7.96
CA PRO A 37 0.95 -8.49 6.77
C PRO A 37 1.86 -8.91 5.60
N GLU A 38 1.29 -9.62 4.64
CA GLU A 38 2.01 -10.06 3.44
C GLU A 38 2.42 -8.89 2.55
N ALA A 39 1.57 -7.85 2.48
CA ALA A 39 1.82 -6.66 1.66
C ALA A 39 1.31 -5.38 2.31
N LEU A 40 2.06 -4.29 2.09
CA LEU A 40 1.73 -2.93 2.49
C LEU A 40 1.55 -2.08 1.23
N TYR A 41 0.55 -1.21 1.23
CA TYR A 41 0.25 -0.33 0.12
C TYR A 41 0.23 1.12 0.62
N LEU A 42 1.04 1.97 0.01
CA LEU A 42 0.97 3.41 0.19
C LEU A 42 0.39 4.02 -1.09
N ILE A 43 -0.74 4.70 -0.98
CA ILE A 43 -1.35 5.44 -2.09
C ILE A 43 -1.09 6.91 -1.85
N VAL A 44 -0.37 7.56 -2.77
CA VAL A 44 0.04 8.97 -2.68
C VAL A 44 -0.65 9.81 -3.72
N LEU A 45 -0.67 11.13 -3.53
CA LEU A 45 -1.35 12.06 -4.43
C LEU A 45 -0.74 12.08 -5.84
N ASP A 46 0.59 12.22 -5.95
CA ASP A 46 1.28 12.44 -7.21
C ASP A 46 2.67 11.78 -7.27
N GLU A 47 3.33 11.88 -8.43
CA GLU A 47 4.63 11.26 -8.68
C GLU A 47 5.77 11.90 -7.84
N ARG A 48 5.62 13.18 -7.45
CA ARG A 48 6.59 13.83 -6.56
C ARG A 48 6.58 13.16 -5.19
N ASP A 49 5.39 12.90 -4.67
CA ASP A 49 5.21 12.23 -3.39
C ASP A 49 5.65 10.76 -3.45
N ARG A 50 5.40 10.07 -4.57
CA ARG A 50 5.92 8.71 -4.81
C ARG A 50 7.44 8.67 -4.80
N SER A 51 8.08 9.58 -5.52
CA SER A 51 9.54 9.70 -5.55
C SER A 51 10.12 9.95 -4.15
N ARG A 52 9.45 10.77 -3.32
CA ARG A 52 9.84 10.97 -1.92
C ARG A 52 9.69 9.68 -1.10
N ALA A 53 8.56 8.98 -1.23
CA ALA A 53 8.31 7.74 -0.52
C ALA A 53 9.34 6.65 -0.86
N ILE A 54 9.69 6.50 -2.15
CA ILE A 54 10.71 5.57 -2.62
C ILE A 54 12.07 5.88 -1.98
N LYS A 55 12.50 7.15 -1.96
CA LYS A 55 13.78 7.55 -1.34
C LYS A 55 13.82 7.26 0.16
N LEU A 56 12.71 7.47 0.87
CA LEU A 56 12.61 7.20 2.30
C LEU A 56 12.58 5.69 2.63
N ALA A 57 11.97 4.90 1.74
CA ALA A 57 11.86 3.45 1.86
C ALA A 57 12.97 2.68 1.15
N ASP A 58 13.99 3.37 0.63
CA ASP A 58 15.04 2.77 -0.20
C ASP A 58 15.73 1.61 0.54
N PRO A 59 15.68 0.37 0.03
CA PRO A 59 16.29 -0.79 0.66
C PRO A 59 17.83 -0.73 0.70
N TYR A 60 18.48 0.08 -0.14
CA TYR A 60 19.94 0.18 -0.17
C TYR A 60 20.49 1.17 0.87
N VAL A 61 19.61 1.99 1.45
CA VAL A 61 19.92 2.85 2.58
C VAL A 61 19.36 2.16 3.84
N LYS A 62 20.21 1.88 4.84
CA LYS A 62 19.74 1.37 6.15
C LYS A 62 18.99 2.48 6.92
N GLY A 63 17.83 2.89 6.41
CA GLY A 63 16.94 3.89 6.99
C GLY A 63 15.81 3.30 7.83
N ALA A 64 15.01 4.16 8.45
CA ALA A 64 13.92 3.78 9.36
C ALA A 64 12.89 2.82 8.73
N PHE A 65 12.68 2.91 7.41
CA PHE A 65 11.67 2.12 6.69
C PHE A 65 12.26 0.93 5.91
N TYR A 66 13.57 0.67 6.05
CA TYR A 66 14.24 -0.45 5.38
C TYR A 66 13.51 -1.79 5.61
N ARG A 67 13.00 -2.02 6.83
CA ARG A 67 12.31 -3.26 7.21
C ARG A 67 11.04 -3.53 6.41
N ILE A 68 10.32 -2.49 6.00
CA ILE A 68 9.06 -2.62 5.26
C ILE A 68 9.24 -2.53 3.75
N SER A 69 10.39 -2.00 3.28
CA SER A 69 10.71 -1.76 1.86
C SER A 69 10.33 -2.93 0.93
N ARG A 70 10.70 -4.17 1.30
CA ARG A 70 10.46 -5.37 0.48
C ARG A 70 8.99 -5.74 0.31
N ARG A 71 8.11 -5.23 1.17
CA ARG A 71 6.66 -5.51 1.16
C ARG A 71 5.83 -4.30 0.81
N LEU A 72 6.46 -3.13 0.71
CA LEU A 72 5.80 -1.87 0.43
C LEU A 72 5.63 -1.69 -1.08
N ARG A 73 4.38 -1.48 -1.49
CA ARG A 73 3.98 -1.08 -2.84
C ARG A 73 3.50 0.35 -2.78
N ILE A 74 4.01 1.21 -3.65
CA ILE A 74 3.67 2.63 -3.68
C ILE A 74 2.98 2.92 -5.01
N HIS A 75 1.76 3.46 -4.94
CA HIS A 75 0.96 3.83 -6.10
C HIS A 75 0.51 5.27 -6.00
N THR A 76 0.32 5.93 -7.14
CA THR A 76 -0.32 7.24 -7.18
C THR A 76 -1.84 7.11 -7.24
N TYR A 77 -2.56 8.14 -6.80
CA TYR A 77 -4.01 8.19 -6.91
C TYR A 77 -4.47 8.06 -8.37
N ALA A 78 -3.75 8.69 -9.30
CA ALA A 78 -4.02 8.58 -10.74
C ALA A 78 -3.92 7.15 -11.27
N GLU A 79 -2.92 6.37 -10.83
CA GLU A 79 -2.79 4.95 -11.18
C GLU A 79 -4.00 4.14 -10.67
N ILE A 80 -4.48 4.42 -9.46
CA ILE A 80 -5.65 3.72 -8.88
C ILE A 80 -6.93 4.05 -9.64
N ILE A 81 -7.14 5.31 -10.01
CA ILE A 81 -8.31 5.74 -10.78
C ILE A 81 -8.28 5.13 -12.19
N SER A 82 -7.13 5.19 -12.87
CA SER A 82 -6.97 4.57 -14.19
C SER A 82 -7.28 3.07 -14.14
N LEU A 83 -6.75 2.36 -13.14
CA LEU A 83 -7.04 0.94 -12.94
C LEU A 83 -8.54 0.68 -12.75
N HIS A 84 -9.20 1.50 -11.92
CA HIS A 84 -10.64 1.36 -11.70
C HIS A 84 -11.44 1.61 -12.98
N GLU A 85 -11.11 2.66 -13.74
CA GLU A 85 -11.76 2.97 -15.01
C GLU A 85 -11.59 1.85 -16.03
N ASP A 86 -10.39 1.29 -16.15
CA ASP A 86 -10.12 0.14 -17.03
C ASP A 86 -10.91 -1.10 -16.59
N MET A 87 -10.97 -1.37 -15.29
CA MET A 87 -11.77 -2.48 -14.75
C MET A 87 -13.27 -2.31 -15.03
N VAL A 88 -13.79 -1.08 -14.93
CA VAL A 88 -15.19 -0.78 -15.23
C VAL A 88 -15.46 -0.93 -16.73
N LYS A 89 -14.58 -0.38 -17.57
CA LYS A 89 -14.67 -0.46 -19.04
C LYS A 89 -14.70 -1.90 -19.55
N HIS A 90 -13.95 -2.78 -18.91
CA HIS A 90 -13.84 -4.18 -19.29
C HIS A 90 -14.61 -5.13 -18.37
N LYS A 91 -15.54 -4.62 -17.55
CA LYS A 91 -16.22 -5.37 -16.49
C LYS A 91 -16.89 -6.65 -16.98
N ASP A 92 -17.59 -6.61 -18.12
CA ASP A 92 -18.32 -7.77 -18.63
C ASP A 92 -17.36 -8.85 -19.11
N LEU A 93 -16.31 -8.47 -19.84
CA LEU A 93 -15.23 -9.38 -20.23
C LEU A 93 -14.53 -9.97 -19.00
N LEU A 94 -14.19 -9.14 -18.00
CA LEU A 94 -13.57 -9.59 -16.77
C LEU A 94 -14.48 -10.58 -16.02
N ARG A 95 -15.80 -10.33 -16.01
CA ARG A 95 -16.79 -11.23 -15.42
C ARG A 95 -16.82 -12.56 -16.15
N ASP A 96 -16.91 -12.55 -17.48
CA ASP A 96 -16.93 -13.77 -18.30
C ASP A 96 -15.65 -14.59 -18.14
N LEU A 97 -14.48 -13.94 -18.03
CA LEU A 97 -13.20 -14.61 -17.80
C LEU A 97 -13.02 -15.14 -16.35
N SER A 98 -13.70 -14.52 -15.38
CA SER A 98 -13.58 -14.90 -13.96
C SER A 98 -14.61 -15.95 -13.54
N LEU A 99 -15.69 -16.09 -14.30
CA LEU A 99 -16.66 -17.17 -14.14
C LEU A 99 -16.06 -18.45 -14.70
N ARG A 100 -15.89 -19.45 -13.83
CA ARG A 100 -15.61 -20.84 -14.21
C ARG A 100 -16.91 -21.57 -14.51
#